data_AF-A0A539EB17-F1
#
_entry.id   AF-A0A539EB17-F1
#
_cell.length_a   1.000
_cell.length_b   1.000
_cell.length_c   1.000
_cell.angle_alpha   90.00
_cell.angle_beta   90.00
_cell.angle_gamma   90.00
#
_symmetry.space_group_name_H-M   'P 1'
#
loop_
_entity.id
_entity.type
_entity.pdbx_description
1 polymer ?
#
loop_
_entity_poly.entity_id
_entity_poly.type
_entity_poly.pdbx_seq_one_letter_code
_entity_poly.pdbx_strand_id
1 'polypeptide(L)'
;SLFKPDSELSLLNRRGAIAAMPCSRDLYRVLKVSEEVYRGSSGAFDPTALRGRKAPGFARVRLDPERESAELRAPDLRIDLGGIGKGYALDAAARAMDGLGIKSALLNFGGQILAVGTPPGLDACAAPSRSSPRTPRAPTPGPPRSSCWASPRRLRPSAAAPSRLSAARSSPKRFRATST
;
A
#
# COMPACT_ATOMS: atom_id res chain seq x y z
N SER A 1 8.69 -14.57 -3.04
CA SER A 1 9.37 -13.36 -2.53
C SER A 1 10.13 -12.71 -3.66
N LEU A 2 10.05 -11.39 -3.82
CA LEU A 2 10.77 -10.66 -4.88
C LEU A 2 12.29 -10.84 -4.83
N PHE A 3 12.85 -11.16 -3.66
CA PHE A 3 14.28 -11.37 -3.47
C PHE A 3 14.79 -12.75 -3.91
N LYS A 4 13.87 -13.70 -4.16
CA LYS A 4 14.20 -15.05 -4.66
C LYS A 4 13.79 -15.13 -6.14
N PRO A 5 14.74 -15.20 -7.08
CA PRO A 5 14.44 -15.17 -8.51
C PRO A 5 13.51 -16.29 -8.95
N ASP A 6 13.63 -17.48 -8.39
CA ASP A 6 12.88 -18.69 -8.67
C ASP A 6 11.52 -18.78 -7.97
N SER A 7 11.21 -17.86 -7.04
CA SER A 7 9.92 -17.93 -6.33
C SER A 7 8.73 -17.64 -7.23
N GLU A 8 7.57 -18.20 -6.89
CA GLU A 8 6.34 -18.04 -7.67
C GLU A 8 5.98 -16.58 -7.93
N LEU A 9 6.07 -15.69 -6.93
CA LEU A 9 5.82 -14.26 -7.12
C LEU A 9 6.77 -13.63 -8.15
N SER A 10 8.05 -14.00 -8.12
CA SER A 10 9.05 -13.53 -9.08
C SER A 10 8.78 -14.07 -10.48
N LEU A 11 8.33 -15.32 -10.59
CA LEU A 11 7.92 -15.93 -11.85
C LEU A 11 6.65 -15.26 -12.42
N LEU A 12 5.64 -15.00 -11.59
CA LEU A 12 4.42 -14.28 -11.96
C LEU A 12 4.76 -12.89 -12.51
N ASN A 13 5.67 -12.18 -11.84
CA ASN A 13 6.13 -10.88 -12.29
C ASN A 13 6.90 -10.89 -13.61
N ARG A 14 7.54 -12.01 -13.98
CA ARG A 14 8.25 -12.13 -15.26
C ARG A 14 7.37 -12.66 -16.39
N ARG A 15 6.45 -13.58 -16.08
CA ARG A 15 5.73 -14.40 -17.07
C ARG A 15 4.23 -14.14 -17.09
N GLY A 16 3.66 -13.59 -16.03
CA GLY A 16 2.21 -13.41 -15.87
C GLY A 16 1.59 -12.48 -16.91
N ALA A 17 2.40 -11.64 -17.57
CA ALA A 17 1.95 -10.82 -18.69
C ALA A 17 1.95 -11.53 -20.05
N ILE A 18 2.60 -12.69 -20.14
CA ILE A 18 2.67 -13.52 -21.34
C ILE A 18 1.53 -14.54 -21.33
N ALA A 19 1.29 -15.18 -20.19
CA ALA A 19 0.25 -16.17 -20.01
C ALA A 19 -0.21 -16.22 -18.55
N ALA A 20 -1.45 -16.69 -18.34
CA ALA A 20 -1.95 -17.03 -17.03
C ALA A 20 -1.04 -18.09 -16.39
N MET A 21 -0.67 -17.86 -15.13
CA MET A 21 0.25 -18.72 -14.39
C MET A 21 -0.49 -19.41 -13.25
N PRO A 22 -0.47 -20.76 -13.18
CA PRO A 22 -0.90 -21.47 -11.98
C PRO A 22 -0.15 -20.97 -10.76
N CYS A 23 -0.85 -20.81 -9.65
CA CYS A 23 -0.29 -20.36 -8.39
C CYS A 23 -0.47 -21.47 -7.35
N SER A 24 0.48 -21.60 -6.42
CA SER A 24 0.21 -22.35 -5.21
C SER A 24 -1.01 -21.76 -4.48
N ARG A 25 -1.67 -22.61 -3.70
CA ARG A 25 -2.79 -22.22 -2.84
C ARG A 25 -2.44 -21.02 -1.95
N ASP A 26 -1.21 -20.98 -1.43
CA ASP A 26 -0.75 -19.89 -0.58
C ASP A 26 -0.60 -18.58 -1.35
N LEU A 27 0.07 -18.59 -2.51
CA LEU A 27 0.20 -17.39 -3.32
C LEU A 27 -1.17 -16.89 -3.79
N TYR A 28 -2.02 -17.79 -4.29
CA TYR A 28 -3.36 -17.46 -4.75
C TYR A 28 -4.19 -16.83 -3.63
N ARG A 29 -4.14 -17.40 -2.42
CA ARG A 29 -4.83 -16.86 -1.24
C ARG A 29 -4.36 -15.45 -0.90
N VAL A 30 -3.05 -15.20 -0.90
CA VAL A 30 -2.51 -13.85 -0.63
C VAL A 30 -2.92 -12.85 -1.71
N LEU A 31 -2.91 -13.26 -2.98
CA LEU A 31 -3.37 -12.42 -4.09
C LEU A 31 -4.86 -12.07 -3.96
N LYS A 32 -5.69 -13.05 -3.60
CA LYS A 32 -7.13 -12.85 -3.38
C LYS A 32 -7.40 -11.87 -2.24
N VAL A 33 -6.77 -12.06 -1.08
CA VAL A 33 -6.92 -11.11 0.04
C VAL A 33 -6.41 -9.73 -0.36
N SER A 34 -5.33 -9.67 -1.13
CA SER A 34 -4.81 -8.39 -1.63
C SER A 34 -5.82 -7.67 -2.54
N GLU A 35 -6.56 -8.42 -3.38
CA GLU A 35 -7.66 -7.88 -4.19
C GLU A 35 -8.79 -7.32 -3.32
N GLU A 36 -9.21 -8.09 -2.30
CA GLU A 36 -10.26 -7.70 -1.37
C GLU A 36 -9.88 -6.40 -0.62
N VAL A 37 -8.64 -6.31 -0.13
CA VAL A 37 -8.13 -5.11 0.55
C VAL A 37 -7.96 -3.94 -0.41
N TYR A 38 -7.48 -4.17 -1.64
CA TYR A 38 -7.39 -3.14 -2.67
C TYR A 38 -8.75 -2.52 -2.95
N ARG A 39 -9.78 -3.34 -3.17
CA ARG A 39 -11.15 -2.87 -3.42
C ARG A 39 -11.76 -2.20 -2.18
N GLY A 40 -11.63 -2.82 -1.02
CA GLY A 40 -12.17 -2.29 0.24
C GLY A 40 -11.52 -0.99 0.71
N SER A 41 -10.30 -0.71 0.26
CA SER A 41 -9.58 0.54 0.55
C SER A 41 -9.68 1.59 -0.57
N SER A 42 -10.52 1.36 -1.59
CA SER A 42 -10.64 2.24 -2.77
C SER A 42 -9.28 2.50 -3.44
N GLY A 43 -8.41 1.49 -3.48
CA GLY A 43 -7.06 1.56 -4.06
C GLY A 43 -5.98 2.19 -3.18
N ALA A 44 -6.28 2.59 -1.94
CA ALA A 44 -5.27 3.13 -1.03
C ALA A 44 -4.20 2.09 -0.68
N PHE A 45 -4.58 0.81 -0.57
CA PHE A 45 -3.66 -0.31 -0.57
C PHE A 45 -3.58 -0.88 -1.98
N ASP A 46 -2.44 -0.74 -2.67
CA ASP A 46 -2.22 -1.33 -3.99
C ASP A 46 -0.90 -2.13 -4.02
N PRO A 47 -0.97 -3.47 -4.08
CA PRO A 47 0.21 -4.34 -4.20
C PRO A 47 1.05 -4.09 -5.45
N THR A 48 0.54 -3.36 -6.44
CA THR A 48 1.26 -3.03 -7.67
C THR A 48 1.88 -1.64 -7.66
N ALA A 49 1.68 -0.86 -6.59
CA ALA A 49 2.24 0.47 -6.38
C ALA A 49 3.74 0.45 -5.99
N LEU A 50 4.54 -0.15 -6.85
CA LEU A 50 6.00 -0.22 -6.74
C LEU A 50 6.64 1.13 -7.13
N ARG A 51 7.59 1.60 -6.31
CA ARG A 51 8.36 2.82 -6.60
C ARG A 51 9.02 2.73 -7.98
N GLY A 52 8.93 3.82 -8.75
CA GLY A 52 9.53 3.92 -10.08
C GLY A 52 8.74 3.25 -11.21
N ARG A 53 7.52 2.75 -10.94
CA ARG A 53 6.61 2.24 -11.98
C ARG A 53 5.57 3.29 -12.36
N LYS A 54 5.23 3.34 -13.65
CA LYS A 54 4.38 4.38 -14.24
C LYS A 54 2.87 4.06 -14.19
N ALA A 55 2.51 2.79 -14.06
CA ALA A 55 1.12 2.35 -14.18
C ALA A 55 0.75 1.28 -13.13
N PRO A 56 0.64 1.66 -11.84
CA PRO A 56 0.04 0.79 -10.83
C PRO A 56 -1.47 0.62 -11.09
N GLY A 57 -2.00 -0.48 -10.60
CA GLY A 57 -3.42 -0.81 -10.65
C GLY A 57 -3.64 -2.30 -10.51
N PHE A 58 -3.94 -2.76 -9.29
CA PHE A 58 -4.29 -4.17 -9.05
C PHE A 58 -5.51 -4.63 -9.85
N ALA A 59 -6.39 -3.71 -10.28
CA ALA A 59 -7.49 -4.00 -11.22
C ALA A 59 -7.05 -4.64 -12.56
N ARG A 60 -5.75 -4.56 -12.89
CA ARG A 60 -5.14 -5.18 -14.09
C ARG A 60 -4.61 -6.59 -13.81
N VAL A 61 -4.77 -7.10 -12.60
CA VAL A 61 -4.48 -8.50 -12.23
C VAL A 61 -5.78 -9.29 -12.37
N ARG A 62 -5.78 -10.36 -13.16
CA ARG A 62 -6.91 -11.29 -13.24
C ARG A 62 -6.59 -12.52 -12.41
N LEU A 63 -7.48 -12.85 -11.48
CA LEU A 63 -7.44 -14.09 -10.72
C LEU A 63 -8.53 -15.03 -11.24
N ASP A 64 -8.19 -16.30 -11.40
CA ASP A 64 -9.12 -17.36 -11.76
C ASP A 64 -9.28 -18.32 -10.56
N PRO A 65 -10.45 -18.34 -9.90
CA PRO A 65 -10.67 -19.18 -8.73
C PRO A 65 -10.86 -20.65 -9.04
N GLU A 66 -11.28 -21.02 -10.26
CA GLU A 66 -11.44 -22.42 -10.63
C GLU A 66 -10.08 -23.07 -10.91
N ARG A 67 -9.15 -22.29 -11.48
CA ARG A 67 -7.82 -22.77 -11.87
C ARG A 67 -6.71 -22.39 -10.90
N GLU A 68 -7.03 -21.68 -9.82
CA GLU A 68 -6.06 -21.05 -8.89
C GLU A 68 -4.89 -20.39 -9.63
N SER A 69 -5.22 -19.56 -10.63
CA SER A 69 -4.22 -18.95 -11.51
C SER A 69 -4.30 -17.43 -11.53
N ALA A 70 -3.20 -16.79 -11.88
CA ALA A 70 -3.09 -15.34 -11.96
C ALA A 70 -2.48 -14.89 -13.29
N GLU A 71 -3.01 -13.81 -13.85
CA GLU A 71 -2.54 -13.18 -15.08
C GLU A 71 -2.39 -11.67 -14.89
N LEU A 72 -1.33 -11.08 -15.44
CA LEU A 72 -1.06 -9.66 -15.42
C LEU A 72 -1.43 -9.05 -16.77
N ARG A 73 -2.45 -8.19 -16.83
CA ARG A 73 -2.92 -7.57 -18.09
C ARG A 73 -2.04 -6.41 -18.58
N ALA A 74 -0.80 -6.34 -18.12
CA ALA A 74 0.19 -5.39 -18.61
C ALA A 74 1.62 -5.94 -18.53
N PRO A 75 2.46 -5.69 -19.54
CA PRO A 75 3.85 -6.16 -19.56
C PRO A 75 4.73 -5.52 -18.47
N ASP A 76 4.42 -4.30 -18.04
CA ASP A 76 5.15 -3.54 -17.03
C ASP A 76 4.59 -3.68 -15.61
N LEU A 77 3.42 -4.32 -15.45
CA LEU A 77 2.79 -4.54 -14.15
C LEU A 77 3.60 -5.52 -13.32
N ARG A 78 3.80 -5.19 -12.05
CA ARG A 78 4.53 -6.02 -11.10
C ARG A 78 3.77 -5.98 -9.78
N ILE A 79 3.74 -7.11 -9.09
CA ILE A 79 3.10 -7.28 -7.78
C ILE A 79 4.19 -7.36 -6.71
N ASP A 80 3.99 -6.62 -5.63
CA ASP A 80 4.71 -6.71 -4.38
C ASP A 80 3.73 -7.03 -3.25
N LEU A 81 4.01 -8.12 -2.54
CA LEU A 81 3.22 -8.59 -1.41
C LEU A 81 3.82 -8.15 -0.08
N GLY A 82 4.80 -7.26 -0.06
CA GLY A 82 5.46 -6.77 1.16
C GLY A 82 4.50 -6.18 2.19
N GLY A 83 3.41 -5.55 1.75
CA GLY A 83 2.41 -4.95 2.63
C GLY A 83 1.48 -5.93 3.35
N ILE A 84 1.40 -7.19 2.90
CA ILE A 84 0.49 -8.21 3.45
C ILE A 84 1.20 -9.50 3.87
N GLY A 85 2.34 -9.81 3.25
CA GLY A 85 3.01 -11.11 3.36
C GLY A 85 3.46 -11.45 4.78
N LYS A 86 3.78 -10.46 5.62
CA LYS A 86 4.15 -10.71 7.02
C LYS A 86 2.96 -11.16 7.86
N GLY A 87 1.79 -10.56 7.67
CA GLY A 87 0.55 -11.01 8.31
C GLY A 87 0.22 -12.44 7.87
N TYR A 88 0.33 -12.72 6.57
CA TYR A 88 0.14 -14.08 6.05
C TYR A 88 1.08 -15.11 6.69
N ALA A 89 2.37 -14.75 6.86
CA ALA A 89 3.34 -15.63 7.50
C ALA A 89 3.00 -15.90 8.98
N LEU A 90 2.51 -14.90 9.71
CA LEU A 90 2.01 -15.07 11.08
C LEU A 90 0.79 -16.00 11.12
N ASP A 91 -0.15 -15.82 10.20
CA ASP A 91 -1.34 -16.68 10.10
C ASP A 91 -0.98 -18.13 9.72
N ALA A 92 0.02 -18.31 8.86
CA ALA A 92 0.54 -19.62 8.50
C ALA A 92 1.23 -20.31 9.69
N ALA A 93 2.05 -19.55 10.45
CA ALA A 93 2.69 -20.05 11.66
C ALA A 93 1.67 -20.43 12.74
N ALA A 94 0.63 -19.62 12.95
CA ALA A 94 -0.46 -19.93 13.89
C ALA A 94 -1.18 -21.24 13.51
N ARG A 95 -1.49 -21.44 12.22
CA ARG A 95 -2.08 -22.69 11.72
C ARG A 95 -1.17 -23.91 11.94
N ALA A 96 0.13 -23.75 11.71
CA ALA A 96 1.10 -24.83 11.95
C ALA A 96 1.20 -25.18 13.44
N MET A 97 1.19 -24.19 14.32
CA MET A 97 1.21 -24.38 15.78
C MET A 97 -0.04 -25.08 16.31
N ASP A 98 -1.22 -24.76 15.77
CA ASP A 98 -2.45 -25.46 16.16
C ASP A 98 -2.39 -26.96 15.80
N GLY A 99 -1.81 -27.30 14.64
CA GLY A 99 -1.53 -28.69 14.25
C GLY A 99 -0.56 -29.43 15.18
N LEU A 100 0.26 -28.70 15.94
CA LEU A 100 1.16 -29.24 16.97
C LEU A 100 0.53 -29.22 18.38
N GLY A 101 -0.73 -28.79 18.51
CA GLY A 101 -1.42 -28.69 19.80
C GLY A 101 -0.99 -27.51 20.67
N ILE A 102 -0.23 -26.55 20.13
CA ILE A 102 0.18 -25.34 20.86
C ILE A 102 -1.02 -24.39 20.93
N LYS A 103 -1.58 -24.21 22.13
CA LYS A 103 -2.82 -23.44 22.33
C LYS A 103 -2.61 -21.96 22.66
N SER A 104 -1.39 -21.59 23.07
CA SER A 104 -1.07 -20.21 23.47
C SER A 104 0.31 -19.81 22.96
N ALA A 105 0.39 -18.69 22.23
CA ALA A 105 1.65 -18.18 21.69
C ALA A 105 1.56 -16.66 21.42
N LEU A 106 2.71 -16.00 21.46
CA LEU A 106 2.88 -14.63 20.98
C LEU A 106 3.91 -14.64 19.85
N LEU A 107 3.46 -14.35 18.63
CA LEU A 107 4.31 -14.33 17.44
C LEU A 107 4.70 -12.89 17.11
N ASN A 108 5.97 -12.68 16.77
CA ASN A 108 6.47 -11.42 16.26
C ASN A 108 7.24 -11.66 14.96
N PHE A 109 6.84 -10.98 13.89
CA PHE A 109 7.56 -10.98 12.64
C PHE A 109 7.78 -9.56 12.13
N GLY A 110 8.97 -9.02 12.40
CA GLY A 110 9.38 -7.69 11.92
C GLY A 110 8.49 -6.55 12.41
N GLY A 111 8.00 -6.65 13.66
CA GLY A 111 7.13 -5.66 14.31
C GLY A 111 5.63 -5.93 14.15
N GLN A 112 5.24 -6.91 13.33
CA GLN A 112 3.85 -7.39 13.27
C GLN A 112 3.67 -8.46 14.34
N ILE A 113 2.65 -8.31 15.18
CA ILE A 113 2.41 -9.18 16.34
C ILE A 113 1.09 -9.92 16.15
N LEU A 114 1.09 -11.22 16.39
CA LEU A 114 -0.10 -12.06 16.48
C LEU A 114 -0.11 -12.78 17.83
N ALA A 115 -1.15 -12.55 18.62
CA ALA A 115 -1.40 -13.30 19.86
C ALA A 115 -2.37 -14.44 19.55
N VAL A 116 -1.99 -15.66 19.94
CA VAL A 116 -2.78 -16.88 19.79
C VAL A 116 -3.17 -17.36 21.18
N GLY A 117 -4.46 -17.63 21.37
CA GLY A 117 -5.00 -18.15 22.63
C GLY A 117 -4.85 -17.19 23.81
N THR A 118 -4.87 -17.76 25.01
CA THR A 118 -4.79 -17.02 26.27
C THR A 118 -3.40 -17.19 26.89
N PRO A 119 -2.76 -16.13 27.41
CA PRO A 119 -1.47 -16.27 28.08
C PRO A 119 -1.50 -17.29 29.22
N PRO A 120 -0.39 -17.99 29.50
CA PRO A 120 -0.31 -18.92 30.62
C PRO A 120 -0.70 -18.23 31.95
N GLY A 121 -1.56 -18.89 32.73
CA GLY A 121 -2.01 -18.38 34.03
C GLY A 121 -3.16 -17.37 33.97
N LEU A 122 -3.76 -17.13 32.80
CA LEU A 122 -4.97 -16.32 32.65
C LEU A 122 -6.08 -17.17 32.00
N ASP A 123 -7.32 -16.99 32.47
CA ASP A 123 -8.50 -17.57 31.84
C ASP A 123 -8.94 -16.72 30.65
N ALA A 124 -9.48 -17.37 29.60
CA ALA A 124 -9.93 -16.70 28.37
C ALA A 124 -10.96 -15.57 28.61
N CYS A 125 -11.63 -15.58 29.77
CA CYS A 125 -12.61 -14.59 30.19
C CYS A 125 -12.00 -13.29 30.75
N ALA A 126 -10.68 -13.18 30.93
CA ALA A 126 -10.01 -12.02 31.52
C ALA A 126 -9.30 -11.11 30.51
N ALA A 127 -9.37 -11.38 29.20
CA ALA A 127 -8.90 -10.43 28.20
C ALA A 127 -9.80 -9.18 28.28
N PRO A 128 -9.28 -7.98 28.62
CA PRO A 128 -10.11 -6.79 28.68
C PRO A 128 -10.71 -6.58 27.29
N SER A 129 -12.04 -6.72 27.19
CA SER A 129 -12.80 -6.23 26.05
C SER A 129 -12.29 -4.83 25.76
N ARG A 130 -11.91 -4.52 24.51
CA ARG A 130 -11.48 -3.18 24.09
C ARG A 130 -12.48 -2.16 24.64
N SER A 131 -12.16 -1.55 25.78
CA SER A 131 -12.79 -0.32 26.17
C SER A 131 -12.24 0.70 25.18
N SER A 132 -13.17 1.39 24.54
CA SER A 132 -13.00 2.53 23.64
C SER A 132 -11.65 3.25 23.81
N PRO A 133 -10.94 3.63 22.72
CA PRO A 133 -9.73 4.43 22.86
C PRO A 133 -10.04 5.60 23.79
N ARG A 134 -9.41 5.60 24.98
CA ARG A 134 -9.52 6.73 25.89
C ARG A 134 -9.14 7.94 25.08
N THR A 135 -10.11 8.83 24.87
CA THR A 135 -9.83 10.17 24.36
C THR A 135 -8.66 10.70 25.18
N PRO A 136 -7.58 11.20 24.55
CA PRO A 136 -6.56 11.93 25.29
C PRO A 136 -7.32 13.05 26.01
N ARG A 137 -7.33 13.03 27.35
CA ARG A 137 -7.87 14.15 28.12
C ARG A 137 -7.14 15.39 27.63
N ALA A 138 -7.89 16.36 27.11
CA ALA A 138 -7.35 17.67 26.80
C ALA A 138 -6.65 18.19 28.06
N PRO A 139 -5.43 18.74 27.95
CA PRO A 139 -4.80 19.39 29.09
C PRO A 139 -5.73 20.53 29.54
N THR A 140 -6.15 20.48 30.80
CA THR A 140 -6.88 21.57 31.45
C THR A 140 -6.06 22.85 31.34
N PRO A 141 -6.61 23.98 30.84
CA PRO A 141 -5.87 25.23 30.80
C PRO A 141 -5.60 25.68 32.24
N GLY A 142 -4.32 25.72 32.61
CA GLY A 142 -3.86 26.39 33.82
C GLY A 142 -3.99 27.92 33.67
N PRO A 143 -4.02 28.67 34.79
CA PRO A 143 -4.23 30.11 34.79
C PRO A 143 -3.11 30.85 34.02
N PRO A 144 -3.39 32.02 33.43
CA PRO A 144 -2.45 32.71 32.56
C PRO A 144 -1.24 33.19 33.37
N ARG A 145 -0.05 32.66 33.07
CA ARG A 145 1.20 33.26 33.52
C ARG A 145 1.56 34.40 32.56
N SER A 146 1.60 35.59 33.14
CA SER A 146 2.03 36.83 32.54
C SER A 146 3.49 36.78 32.08
N SER A 147 3.77 37.57 31.05
CA SER A 147 5.08 38.05 30.60
C SER A 147 6.02 37.01 29.97
N CYS A 148 6.26 37.14 28.66
CA CYS A 148 7.48 37.81 28.18
C CYS A 148 7.69 37.63 26.66
N TRP A 149 7.68 38.77 25.97
CA TRP A 149 8.43 39.07 24.73
C TRP A 149 7.96 38.44 23.41
N ALA A 150 7.00 39.14 22.79
CA ALA A 150 6.88 39.19 21.33
C ALA A 150 7.82 40.30 20.80
N SER A 151 8.71 39.94 19.87
CA SER A 151 9.33 40.87 18.93
C SER A 151 9.18 40.30 17.51
N PRO A 152 8.53 41.00 16.58
CA PRO A 152 8.25 40.48 15.25
C PRO A 152 9.41 40.78 14.29
N ARG A 153 10.05 39.73 13.74
CA ARG A 153 10.85 39.89 12.52
C ARG A 153 9.90 40.03 11.34
N ARG A 154 9.78 41.27 10.85
CA ARG A 154 9.18 41.62 9.56
C ARG A 154 9.92 40.87 8.45
N LEU A 155 9.22 40.01 7.71
CA LEU A 155 9.62 39.63 6.36
C LEU A 155 8.97 40.62 5.40
N ARG A 156 9.81 41.37 4.68
CA ARG A 156 9.40 42.29 3.61
C ARG A 156 8.78 41.49 2.44
N PRO A 157 7.66 41.94 1.86
CA PRO A 157 7.24 41.44 0.56
C PRO A 157 8.16 42.03 -0.52
N SER A 158 8.80 41.16 -1.30
CA SER A 158 9.52 41.54 -2.52
C SER A 158 8.50 41.70 -3.65
N ALA A 159 8.53 42.89 -4.27
CA ALA A 159 7.70 43.25 -5.40
C ALA A 159 8.17 42.56 -6.68
N ALA A 160 7.23 41.92 -7.40
CA ALA A 160 7.37 41.66 -8.83
C ALA A 160 5.98 41.52 -9.49
N ALA A 161 5.61 42.55 -10.24
CA ALA A 161 4.62 42.55 -11.31
C ALA A 161 5.15 43.55 -12.35
N PRO A 162 4.88 43.41 -13.67
CA PRO A 162 3.62 42.90 -14.21
C PRO A 162 3.75 41.85 -15.32
N SER A 163 2.58 41.36 -15.67
CA SER A 163 2.29 40.43 -16.74
C SER A 163 1.85 41.18 -18.01
N ARG A 164 2.02 40.48 -19.16
CA ARG A 164 1.35 40.63 -20.46
C ARG A 164 1.67 41.86 -21.32
N LEU A 165 2.20 41.59 -22.52
CA LEU A 165 1.57 41.94 -23.81
C LEU A 165 2.40 41.34 -24.97
N SER A 166 1.98 40.19 -25.50
CA SER A 166 2.38 39.73 -26.83
C SER A 166 1.23 40.06 -27.76
N ALA A 167 1.44 41.10 -28.57
CA ALA A 167 0.52 41.54 -29.61
C ALA A 167 0.94 40.96 -30.96
N ALA A 168 -0.05 40.40 -31.66
CA ALA A 168 0.04 39.90 -33.02
C ALA A 168 0.40 40.98 -34.04
N ARG A 169 1.24 40.62 -35.03
CA ARG A 169 1.29 41.17 -36.40
C ARG A 169 1.75 40.03 -37.32
N SER A 170 0.81 39.39 -38.01
CA SER A 170 0.41 39.62 -39.41
C SER A 170 1.36 39.00 -40.44
N SER A 171 0.85 37.99 -41.14
CA SER A 171 1.39 37.37 -42.36
C SER A 171 1.73 38.38 -43.46
N PRO A 172 2.46 37.93 -44.50
CA PRO A 172 1.81 37.92 -45.80
C PRO A 172 1.85 36.55 -46.49
N LYS A 173 0.71 36.24 -47.13
CA LYS A 173 0.54 35.26 -48.21
C LYS A 173 1.49 35.59 -49.37
N ARG A 174 2.03 34.57 -50.04
CA ARG A 174 1.82 34.28 -51.49
C ARG A 174 2.68 33.07 -51.93
N PHE A 175 2.02 32.00 -52.37
CA PHE A 175 1.94 31.46 -53.76
C PHE A 175 3.02 30.40 -54.04
N ARG A 176 2.64 29.13 -54.28
CA ARG A 176 2.45 28.45 -55.61
C ARG A 176 3.79 28.35 -56.37
N ALA A 177 4.23 27.25 -56.97
CA ALA A 177 3.53 26.09 -57.50
C ALA A 177 4.54 24.99 -57.93
N THR A 178 4.01 23.76 -58.07
CA THR A 178 4.27 22.76 -59.14
C THR A 178 5.64 22.06 -59.34
N SER A 179 5.48 20.74 -59.58
CA SER A 179 6.20 19.86 -60.54
C SER A 179 7.67 19.52 -60.22
N THR A 180 8.14 18.27 -60.28
CA THR A 180 7.76 17.08 -61.06
C THR A 180 8.21 15.84 -60.29
#